data_AF-A0A179ETR8-F1
#
_entry.id   AF-A0A179ETR8-F1
#
_cell.length_a   1.000
_cell.length_b   1.000
_cell.length_c   1.000
_cell.angle_alpha   90.00
_cell.angle_beta   90.00
_cell.angle_gamma   90.00
#
_symmetry.space_group_name_H-M   'P 1'
#
loop_
_entity.id
_entity.type
_entity.pdbx_description
1 polymer ?
#
loop_
_entity_poly.entity_id
_entity_poly.type
_entity_poly.pdbx_seq_one_letter_code
_entity_poly.pdbx_strand_id
1 'polypeptide(L)'
;MLILGQLFFYIPFFIMALITFYYIHWTRKKVSVLIASLPSAYFTYQIFTIRHWETTSLLTKYVFGLTISVILLIVWLFILYNKQN
;
A
#
# COMPACT_ATOMS: atom_id res chain seq x y z
N MET A 1 17.04 -13.49 19.67
CA MET A 1 15.84 -13.43 20.53
C MET A 1 14.69 -12.63 19.87
N LEU A 2 14.92 -11.40 19.39
CA LEU A 2 13.91 -10.58 18.68
C LEU A 2 13.35 -11.20 17.37
N ILE A 3 14.19 -11.85 16.57
CA ILE A 3 13.80 -12.42 15.26
C ILE A 3 12.80 -13.58 15.40
N LEU A 4 12.99 -14.45 16.41
CA LEU A 4 12.09 -15.57 16.68
C LEU A 4 10.71 -15.04 17.14
N GLY A 5 10.67 -14.04 18.02
CA GLY A 5 9.43 -13.42 18.46
C GLY A 5 8.65 -12.73 17.33
N GLN A 6 9.36 -12.10 16.39
CA GLN A 6 8.75 -11.53 15.19
C GLN A 6 8.15 -12.60 14.26
N LEU A 7 8.85 -13.73 14.05
CA LEU A 7 8.34 -14.85 13.24
C LEU A 7 7.03 -15.42 13.78
N PHE A 8 6.91 -15.60 15.11
CA PHE A 8 5.68 -16.06 15.75
C PHE A 8 4.48 -15.13 15.52
N PHE A 9 4.72 -13.83 15.30
CA PHE A 9 3.66 -12.86 15.01
C PHE A 9 3.35 -12.77 13.51
N TYR A 10 4.36 -12.87 12.65
CA TYR A 10 4.18 -12.80 11.20
C TYR A 10 3.39 -14.01 10.66
N ILE A 11 3.63 -15.22 11.16
CA ILE A 11 2.94 -16.44 10.68
C ILE A 11 1.41 -16.31 10.78
N PRO A 12 0.80 -16.03 11.95
CA PRO A 12 -0.65 -15.88 12.06
C PRO A 12 -1.17 -14.66 11.28
N PHE A 13 -0.40 -13.56 11.21
CA PHE A 13 -0.78 -12.39 10.41
C PHE A 13 -0.90 -12.74 8.92
N PHE A 14 0.07 -13.44 8.35
CA PHE A 14 0.03 -13.86 6.95
C PHE A 14 -1.08 -14.87 6.67
N ILE A 15 -1.33 -15.82 7.59
CA ILE A 15 -2.47 -16.76 7.48
C ILE A 15 -3.79 -15.99 7.43
N MET A 16 -3.98 -15.02 8.33
CA MET A 16 -5.20 -14.20 8.38
C MET A 16 -5.35 -13.32 7.13
N ALA A 17 -4.25 -12.75 6.62
CA ALA A 17 -4.24 -12.01 5.38
C ALA A 17 -4.64 -12.90 4.19
N LEU A 18 -4.10 -14.13 4.10
CA LEU A 18 -4.44 -15.08 3.04
C LEU A 18 -5.91 -15.50 3.06
N ILE A 19 -6.46 -15.79 4.24
CA ILE A 19 -7.89 -16.13 4.39
C ILE A 19 -8.76 -14.95 3.95
N THR A 20 -8.40 -13.73 4.37
CA THR A 20 -9.10 -12.51 3.95
C THR A 20 -9.02 -12.32 2.44
N PHE A 21 -7.84 -12.54 1.85
CA PHE A 21 -7.63 -12.48 0.40
C PHE A 21 -8.47 -13.52 -0.34
N TYR A 22 -8.54 -14.74 0.17
CA TYR A 22 -9.34 -15.82 -0.41
C TYR A 22 -10.84 -15.51 -0.39
N TYR A 23 -11.33 -14.93 0.71
CA TYR A 23 -12.75 -14.63 0.89
C TYR A 23 -13.22 -13.40 0.09
N ILE A 24 -12.29 -12.53 -0.32
CA ILE A 24 -12.61 -11.43 -1.22
C ILE A 24 -12.96 -12.00 -2.59
N HIS A 25 -14.20 -11.79 -3.04
CA HIS A 25 -14.58 -12.07 -4.43
C HIS A 25 -13.80 -11.14 -5.36
N TRP A 26 -12.70 -11.65 -5.92
CA TRP A 26 -11.80 -10.93 -6.83
C TRP A 26 -12.51 -10.58 -8.12
N THR A 27 -12.61 -9.29 -8.40
CA THR A 27 -13.06 -8.79 -9.71
C THR A 27 -11.90 -8.08 -10.38
N ARG A 28 -11.91 -8.01 -11.72
CA ARG A 28 -10.89 -7.26 -12.47
C ARG A 28 -10.76 -5.81 -11.99
N LYS A 29 -11.87 -5.22 -11.52
CA LYS A 29 -11.91 -3.89 -10.90
C LYS A 29 -11.12 -3.82 -9.59
N LYS A 30 -11.37 -4.76 -8.66
CA LYS A 30 -10.65 -4.83 -7.37
C LYS A 30 -9.15 -5.07 -7.57
N VAL A 31 -8.77 -5.97 -8.48
CA VAL A 31 -7.35 -6.21 -8.84
C VAL A 31 -6.71 -4.94 -9.38
N SER A 32 -7.41 -4.23 -10.27
CA SER A 32 -6.91 -2.98 -10.85
C SER A 32 -6.70 -1.88 -9.80
N VAL A 33 -7.63 -1.73 -8.85
CA VAL A 33 -7.47 -0.79 -7.73
C VAL A 33 -6.30 -1.18 -6.84
N LEU A 34 -6.09 -2.47 -6.60
CA LEU A 34 -4.96 -2.97 -5.82
C LEU A 34 -3.62 -2.67 -6.49
N ILE A 35 -3.53 -2.80 -7.81
CA ILE A 35 -2.33 -2.43 -8.57
C ILE A 35 -2.11 -0.90 -8.51
N ALA A 36 -3.19 -0.12 -8.67
CA ALA A 36 -3.13 1.34 -8.61
C ALA A 36 -2.73 1.87 -7.22
N SER A 37 -2.93 1.08 -6.15
CA SER A 37 -2.50 1.43 -4.79
C SER A 37 -1.08 0.99 -4.43
N LEU A 38 -0.39 0.22 -5.27
CA LEU A 38 1.00 -0.17 -5.01
C LEU A 38 1.96 1.03 -4.88
N PRO A 39 1.90 2.07 -5.74
CA PRO A 39 2.78 3.22 -5.62
C PRO A 39 2.56 3.99 -4.31
N SER A 40 1.30 4.18 -3.88
CA SER A 40 1.00 4.86 -2.62
C SER A 40 1.46 4.04 -1.41
N ALA A 41 1.28 2.71 -1.45
CA ALA A 41 1.83 1.81 -0.43
C ALA A 41 3.36 1.88 -0.34
N TYR A 42 4.05 1.93 -1.50
CA TYR A 42 5.51 2.07 -1.55
C TYR A 42 5.99 3.36 -0.89
N PHE A 43 5.45 4.53 -1.27
CA PHE A 43 5.88 5.80 -0.67
C PHE A 43 5.51 5.89 0.82
N THR A 44 4.37 5.31 1.22
CA THR A 44 3.99 5.21 2.62
C THR A 44 5.02 4.40 3.42
N TYR A 45 5.41 3.24 2.90
CA TYR A 45 6.44 2.40 3.52
C TYR A 45 7.78 3.13 3.63
N GLN A 46 8.18 3.85 2.58
CA GLN A 46 9.40 4.64 2.60
C GLN A 46 9.33 5.69 3.72
N ILE A 47 8.25 6.48 3.80
CA ILE A 47 8.08 7.51 4.84
C ILE A 47 8.16 6.94 6.25
N PHE A 48 7.52 5.80 6.53
CA PHE A 48 7.59 5.17 7.84
C PHE A 48 8.95 4.53 8.15
N THR A 49 9.76 4.23 7.13
CA THR A 49 11.09 3.64 7.29
C THR A 49 12.20 4.70 7.38
N ILE A 50 11.90 5.97 7.05
CA ILE A 50 12.85 7.08 7.17
C ILE A 50 13.40 7.13 8.58
N ARG A 51 14.72 7.13 8.68
CA ARG A 51 15.41 7.29 9.96
C ARG A 51 15.57 8.77 10.29
N HIS A 52 15.61 9.08 11.58
CA HIS A 52 15.68 10.46 12.09
C HIS A 52 16.95 11.22 11.68
N TRP A 53 17.98 10.55 11.18
CA TRP A 53 19.21 11.15 10.67
C TRP A 53 19.25 11.32 9.14
N GLU A 54 18.18 10.94 8.43
CA GLU A 54 18.09 11.17 6.98
C GLU A 54 17.77 12.63 6.66
N THR A 55 18.14 13.07 5.44
CA THR A 55 17.98 14.47 5.05
C THR A 55 16.52 14.84 4.82
N THR A 56 16.14 16.05 5.24
CA THR A 56 14.80 16.61 5.02
C THR A 56 14.39 16.61 3.55
N SER A 57 15.35 16.74 2.63
CA SER A 57 15.11 16.65 1.17
C SER A 57 14.54 15.30 0.73
N LEU A 58 14.92 14.22 1.40
CA LEU A 58 14.53 12.86 1.07
C LEU A 58 13.08 12.59 1.53
N LEU A 59 12.72 13.10 2.71
CA LEU A 59 11.33 13.14 3.19
C LEU A 59 10.43 13.91 2.23
N THR A 60 10.83 15.12 1.82
CA THR A 60 10.04 15.94 0.88
C THR A 60 9.82 15.22 -0.44
N LYS A 61 10.85 14.52 -0.97
CA LYS A 61 10.73 13.71 -2.18
C LYS A 61 9.69 12.59 -2.03
N TYR A 62 9.70 11.86 -0.92
CA TYR A 62 8.74 10.78 -0.71
C TYR A 62 7.33 11.29 -0.44
N VAL A 63 7.17 12.40 0.27
CA VAL A 63 5.87 13.06 0.45
C VAL A 63 5.31 13.52 -0.89
N PHE A 64 6.14 14.11 -1.76
CA PHE A 64 5.73 14.53 -3.09
C PHE A 64 5.38 13.34 -4.01
N GLY A 65 6.14 12.23 -3.90
CA GLY A 65 5.80 10.99 -4.59
C GLY A 65 4.48 10.37 -4.10
N LEU A 66 4.22 10.43 -2.79
CA LEU A 66 2.98 9.97 -2.18
C LEU A 66 1.79 10.80 -2.67
N THR A 67 1.89 12.14 -2.68
CA THR A 67 0.79 13.00 -3.13
C THR A 67 0.41 12.73 -4.58
N ILE A 68 1.39 12.62 -5.49
CA ILE A 68 1.15 12.26 -6.89
C ILE A 68 0.48 10.89 -7.00
N SER A 69 0.98 9.89 -6.25
CA SER A 69 0.44 8.53 -6.27
C SER A 69 -1.02 8.48 -5.81
N VAL A 70 -1.36 9.26 -4.77
CA VAL A 70 -2.73 9.37 -4.26
C VAL A 70 -3.64 10.06 -5.27
N ILE A 71 -3.19 11.14 -5.91
CA ILE A 71 -3.95 11.82 -6.97
C ILE A 71 -4.26 10.87 -8.12
N LEU A 72 -3.26 10.12 -8.60
CA LEU A 72 -3.45 9.11 -9.66
C LEU A 72 -4.46 8.03 -9.24
N LEU A 73 -4.38 7.56 -8.00
CA LEU A 73 -5.32 6.58 -7.47
C LEU A 73 -6.75 7.12 -7.42
N ILE A 74 -6.94 8.37 -6.99
CA ILE A 74 -8.26 9.02 -6.95
C ILE A 74 -8.83 9.15 -8.37
N VAL A 75 -8.01 9.62 -9.32
CA VAL A 75 -8.42 9.71 -10.73
C VAL A 75 -8.80 8.34 -11.29
N TRP A 76 -8.02 7.31 -10.98
CA TRP A 76 -8.31 5.94 -11.42
C TRP A 76 -9.63 5.41 -10.85
N LEU A 77 -9.87 5.63 -9.55
CA LEU A 77 -11.14 5.29 -8.91
C LEU A 77 -12.31 6.03 -9.56
N PHE A 78 -12.15 7.31 -9.89
CA PHE A 78 -13.18 8.08 -10.56
C PHE A 78 -13.52 7.52 -11.94
N ILE A 79 -12.52 7.18 -12.75
CA ILE A 79 -12.72 6.54 -14.07
C ILE A 79 -13.44 5.19 -13.91
N LEU A 80 -13.02 4.39 -12.92
CA LEU A 80 -13.58 3.07 -12.67
C LEU A 80 -15.04 3.14 -12.19
N TYR A 81 -15.37 4.15 -11.39
CA TYR A 81 -16.73 4.45 -10.95
C TYR A 81 -17.60 4.91 -12.11
N ASN A 82 -17.11 5.84 -12.93
CA ASN A 82 -17.88 6.35 -14.08
C ASN A 82 -18.15 5.28 -15.14
N LYS A 83 -17.25 4.28 -15.29
CA LYS A 83 -17.47 3.13 -16.18
C LYS A 83 -18.48 2.10 -15.63
N GLN A 84 -18.95 2.29 -14.40
CA GLN A 84 -19.90 1.39 -13.75
C GLN A 84 -21.35 1.90 -13.78
N ASN A 85 -21.55 3.21 -13.91
CA ASN A 85 -22.84 3.82 -14.30
C ASN A 85 -23.02 3.76 -15.82
#